data_AF-A0A2S8GT42-F1
#
_entry.id   AF-A0A2S8GT42-F1
#
_cell.length_a   1.000
_cell.length_b   1.000
_cell.length_c   1.000
_cell.angle_alpha   90.00
_cell.angle_beta   90.00
_cell.angle_gamma   90.00
#
_symmetry.space_group_name_H-M   'P 1'
#
loop_
_entity.id
_entity.type
_entity.pdbx_description
1 polymer ?
#
loop_
_entity_poly.entity_id
_entity_poly.type
_entity_poly.pdbx_seq_one_letter_code
_entity_poly.pdbx_strand_id
1 'polypeptide(L)'
;MLAMNPSSRRRFLCQSAVVVGLGSLSTSAWAAEASDAEVPFARITCDGRYPGHLQGICIDDAGHLYWPFTTELVKTDAQGKIVKKIPVASHHGDLCFADGKIYVAVNLGQFNKPAGSADSWVYVYDAETLKELDRVATPEVVHGAGGMSVRDGRFYVVGGLPPEVEENYVYEYDGNLKFSRRHVIDSKYTLMGIQSANYHDGCWWFGCYGKPAELIKTDDDFQMLGRWKYDCSLGVVGIAPGKFLIGRNTRNQEGHEGFVVPAVADEKSGLRDVG
;
A
#
# COMPACT_ATOMS: atom_id res chain seq x y z
N MET A 1 85.69 4.95 -23.05
CA MET A 1 84.91 5.69 -24.07
C MET A 1 83.70 6.25 -23.35
N LEU A 2 83.84 7.44 -22.75
CA LEU A 2 83.32 8.73 -23.24
C LEU A 2 81.77 8.75 -23.24
N ALA A 3 81.02 9.63 -22.58
CA ALA A 3 81.19 10.58 -21.48
C ALA A 3 79.80 11.25 -21.30
N MET A 4 79.47 11.64 -20.05
CA MET A 4 78.75 12.87 -19.66
C MET A 4 77.26 13.13 -20.04
N ASN A 5 76.46 13.29 -18.98
CA ASN A 5 75.30 14.21 -18.80
C ASN A 5 75.66 15.68 -19.24
N PRO A 6 74.77 16.69 -19.47
CA PRO A 6 73.49 16.96 -18.79
C PRO A 6 72.40 17.81 -19.55
N SER A 7 71.24 18.01 -18.89
CA SER A 7 70.40 19.24 -18.77
C SER A 7 69.95 20.12 -19.98
N SER A 8 68.63 20.36 -20.00
CA SER A 8 67.92 21.66 -20.07
C SER A 8 67.32 22.19 -21.41
N ARG A 9 66.08 22.69 -21.25
CA ARG A 9 65.45 23.90 -21.87
C ARG A 9 65.03 23.84 -23.35
N ARG A 10 63.72 23.91 -23.63
CA ARG A 10 62.97 25.15 -23.98
C ARG A 10 61.52 24.86 -24.43
N ARG A 11 60.66 25.80 -24.06
CA ARG A 11 59.25 25.94 -24.45
C ARG A 11 59.13 26.25 -25.95
N PHE A 12 58.08 25.74 -26.60
CA PHE A 12 57.42 26.42 -27.71
C PHE A 12 55.92 26.43 -27.47
N LEU A 13 55.38 27.65 -27.31
CA LEU A 13 53.97 27.92 -27.54
C LEU A 13 53.72 27.85 -29.05
N CYS A 14 52.61 27.26 -29.46
CA CYS A 14 51.91 27.68 -30.66
C CYS A 14 50.45 27.89 -30.28
N GLN A 15 50.03 29.16 -30.29
CA GLN A 15 48.65 29.59 -30.21
C GLN A 15 48.01 29.46 -31.60
N SER A 16 46.73 29.10 -31.63
CA SER A 16 45.63 29.57 -32.51
C SER A 16 44.54 28.49 -32.54
N ALA A 17 43.24 28.72 -32.63
CA ALA A 17 42.33 29.83 -32.37
C ALA A 17 40.93 29.25 -32.69
N VAL A 18 39.95 29.51 -31.82
CA VAL A 18 38.51 29.73 -32.10
C VAL A 18 37.75 28.68 -32.91
N VAL A 19 36.72 28.07 -32.29
CA VAL A 19 35.31 28.26 -32.69
C VAL A 19 34.43 28.18 -31.44
N VAL A 20 33.61 29.24 -31.28
CA VAL A 20 32.55 29.40 -30.30
C VAL A 20 31.38 28.49 -30.66
N GLY A 21 30.98 27.63 -29.74
CA GLY A 21 29.70 26.92 -29.76
C GLY A 21 28.92 27.26 -28.50
N LEU A 22 28.12 28.32 -28.55
CA LEU A 22 27.10 28.65 -27.55
C LEU A 22 25.98 27.59 -27.64
N GLY A 23 26.17 26.46 -26.97
CA GLY A 23 25.10 25.52 -26.66
C GLY A 23 24.45 25.94 -25.35
N SER A 24 23.29 26.59 -25.43
CA SER A 24 22.44 26.88 -24.29
C SER A 24 22.05 25.57 -23.58
N LEU A 25 22.74 25.24 -22.50
CA LEU A 25 22.27 24.25 -21.54
C LEU A 25 21.13 24.88 -20.76
N SER A 26 19.92 24.83 -21.33
CA SER A 26 18.69 24.96 -20.57
C SER A 26 18.60 23.73 -19.68
N THR A 27 19.18 23.81 -18.48
CA THR A 27 18.81 22.90 -17.40
C THR A 27 17.35 23.20 -17.08
N SER A 28 16.46 22.38 -17.62
CA SER A 28 15.05 22.33 -17.29
C SER A 28 14.91 22.16 -15.78
N ALA A 29 14.71 23.28 -15.09
CA ALA A 29 14.34 23.32 -13.69
C ALA A 29 12.86 22.95 -13.57
N TRP A 30 12.56 21.67 -13.77
CA TRP A 30 11.31 21.06 -13.33
C TRP A 30 11.69 20.01 -12.28
N ALA A 31 12.27 20.50 -11.18
CA ALA A 31 12.07 19.82 -9.92
C ALA A 31 10.60 20.12 -9.57
N ALA A 32 9.73 19.12 -9.73
CA ALA A 32 8.41 19.19 -9.13
C ALA A 32 8.62 19.47 -7.65
N GLU A 33 8.09 20.58 -7.14
CA GLU A 33 7.92 20.74 -5.70
C GLU A 33 7.04 19.57 -5.26
N ALA A 34 7.64 18.59 -4.58
CA ALA A 34 6.87 17.66 -3.77
C ALA A 34 6.13 18.53 -2.75
N SER A 35 4.82 18.67 -2.91
CA SER A 35 4.03 19.36 -1.90
C SER A 35 4.08 18.52 -0.63
N ASP A 36 4.53 19.12 0.47
CA ASP A 36 4.37 18.61 1.84
C ASP A 36 2.88 18.62 2.26
N ALA A 37 1.98 18.16 1.39
CA ALA A 37 0.56 18.11 1.66
C ALA A 37 0.30 17.00 2.68
N GLU A 38 0.36 17.35 3.96
CA GLU A 38 -0.02 16.48 5.06
C GLU A 38 -1.50 16.06 4.88
N VAL A 39 -1.77 14.76 4.89
CA VAL A 39 -3.15 14.28 4.80
C VAL A 39 -3.92 14.75 6.02
N PRO A 40 -5.10 15.39 5.85
CA PRO A 40 -5.88 15.86 6.98
C PRO A 40 -6.22 14.71 7.94
N PHE A 41 -5.94 14.91 9.24
CA PHE A 41 -6.48 14.06 10.30
C PHE A 41 -7.95 14.39 10.56
N ALA A 42 -8.78 14.12 9.56
CA ALA A 42 -10.20 14.47 9.50
C ALA A 42 -10.99 13.37 8.79
N ARG A 43 -12.32 13.45 8.86
CA ARG A 43 -13.17 12.65 7.98
C ARG A 43 -12.98 13.12 6.53
N ILE A 44 -12.63 12.20 5.64
CA ILE A 44 -12.53 12.43 4.20
C ILE A 44 -13.45 11.45 3.49
N THR A 45 -14.36 11.96 2.67
CA THR A 45 -15.30 11.13 1.89
C THR A 45 -14.80 11.04 0.46
N CYS A 46 -14.69 9.83 -0.08
CA CYS A 46 -14.43 9.63 -1.50
C CYS A 46 -15.66 10.08 -2.30
N ASP A 47 -15.48 11.02 -3.23
CA ASP A 47 -16.56 11.46 -4.12
C ASP A 47 -17.18 10.26 -4.87
N GLY A 48 -18.50 10.28 -5.02
CA GLY A 48 -19.26 9.29 -5.80
C GLY A 48 -19.81 8.11 -5.01
N ARG A 49 -20.58 7.28 -5.71
CA ARG A 49 -21.15 6.03 -5.20
C ARG A 49 -20.84 4.87 -6.12
N TYR A 50 -20.58 3.72 -5.51
CA TYR A 50 -19.90 2.59 -6.15
C TYR A 50 -20.76 1.32 -6.04
N PRO A 51 -20.84 0.47 -7.08
CA PRO A 51 -21.68 -0.73 -7.04
C PRO A 51 -21.32 -1.72 -5.93
N GLY A 52 -20.03 -1.86 -5.64
CA GLY A 52 -19.51 -2.71 -4.59
C GLY A 52 -18.97 -1.93 -3.40
N HIS A 53 -18.81 -2.61 -2.27
CA HIS A 53 -18.26 -1.99 -1.06
C HIS A 53 -16.76 -1.69 -1.20
N LEU A 54 -16.30 -0.75 -0.37
CA LEU A 54 -14.89 -0.44 -0.16
C LEU A 54 -14.20 -1.66 0.44
N GLN A 55 -12.96 -1.94 0.03
CA GLN A 55 -12.21 -3.14 0.41
C GLN A 55 -10.94 -2.81 1.21
N GLY A 56 -10.57 -1.53 1.29
CA GLY A 56 -9.30 -1.08 1.81
C GLY A 56 -9.07 0.42 1.59
N ILE A 57 -7.91 0.92 1.99
CA ILE A 57 -7.42 2.27 1.67
C ILE A 57 -5.90 2.32 1.74
N CYS A 58 -5.26 3.13 0.90
CA CYS A 58 -3.89 3.56 1.15
C CYS A 58 -3.68 5.02 0.75
N ILE A 59 -2.50 5.55 1.09
CA ILE A 59 -2.10 6.92 0.84
C ILE A 59 -0.72 6.91 0.19
N ASP A 60 -0.50 7.76 -0.82
CA ASP A 60 0.83 7.98 -1.38
C ASP A 60 1.61 9.11 -0.69
N ASP A 61 2.88 9.26 -1.02
CA ASP A 61 3.75 10.28 -0.42
C ASP A 61 3.29 11.73 -0.69
N ALA A 62 2.43 11.94 -1.68
CA ALA A 62 1.85 13.24 -2.02
C ALA A 62 0.48 13.48 -1.34
N GLY A 63 0.02 12.54 -0.52
CA GLY A 63 -1.23 12.63 0.22
C GLY A 63 -2.49 12.30 -0.59
N HIS A 64 -2.36 11.68 -1.77
CA HIS A 64 -3.53 11.16 -2.48
C HIS A 64 -4.03 9.90 -1.79
N LEU A 65 -5.35 9.74 -1.76
CA LEU A 65 -5.99 8.55 -1.22
C LEU A 65 -6.41 7.62 -2.36
N TYR A 66 -6.25 6.33 -2.13
CA TYR A 66 -6.61 5.27 -3.06
C TYR A 66 -7.66 4.35 -2.42
N TRP A 67 -8.71 4.08 -3.18
CA TRP A 67 -9.92 3.41 -2.70
C TRP A 67 -10.23 2.24 -3.64
N PRO A 68 -9.94 0.99 -3.24
CA PRO A 68 -10.38 -0.19 -3.95
C PRO A 68 -11.82 -0.46 -3.53
N PHE A 69 -12.75 -0.16 -4.43
CA PHE A 69 -14.09 -0.74 -4.35
C PHE A 69 -14.08 -2.08 -5.06
N THR A 70 -15.06 -2.92 -4.74
CA THR A 70 -15.12 -4.30 -5.26
C THR A 70 -14.91 -4.38 -6.78
N THR A 71 -15.33 -3.37 -7.56
CA THR A 71 -15.22 -3.33 -9.02
C THR A 71 -14.63 -2.03 -9.60
N GLU A 72 -14.20 -1.08 -8.76
CA GLU A 72 -13.61 0.18 -9.21
C GLU A 72 -12.38 0.53 -8.34
N LEU A 73 -11.30 1.02 -8.97
CA LEU A 73 -10.17 1.62 -8.25
C LEU A 73 -10.21 3.13 -8.46
N VAL A 74 -10.19 3.87 -7.35
CA VAL A 74 -10.33 5.33 -7.33
C VAL A 74 -9.10 5.95 -6.69
N LYS A 75 -8.62 7.04 -7.29
CA LYS A 75 -7.64 7.96 -6.71
C LYS A 75 -8.33 9.30 -6.46
N THR A 76 -8.16 9.85 -5.26
CA THR A 76 -8.63 11.19 -4.90
C THR A 76 -7.49 12.06 -4.42
N ASP A 77 -7.71 13.38 -4.41
CA ASP A 77 -6.86 14.29 -3.62
C ASP A 77 -7.11 14.10 -2.11
N ALA A 78 -6.37 14.85 -1.30
CA ALA A 78 -6.45 14.81 0.17
C ALA A 78 -7.79 15.34 0.73
N GLN A 79 -8.67 15.89 -0.12
CA GLN A 79 -10.02 16.33 0.24
C GLN A 79 -11.09 15.33 -0.20
N GLY A 80 -10.70 14.23 -0.85
CA GLY A 80 -11.61 13.18 -1.31
C GLY A 80 -12.20 13.42 -2.71
N LYS A 81 -11.75 14.46 -3.42
CA LYS A 81 -12.20 14.74 -4.78
C LYS A 81 -11.50 13.81 -5.77
N ILE A 82 -12.27 13.20 -6.67
CA ILE A 82 -11.74 12.27 -7.67
C ILE A 82 -10.69 12.98 -8.56
N VAL A 83 -9.51 12.38 -8.61
CA VAL A 83 -8.45 12.68 -9.58
C VAL A 83 -8.52 11.69 -10.75
N LYS A 84 -8.68 10.40 -10.44
CA LYS A 84 -8.77 9.33 -11.44
C LYS A 84 -9.65 8.20 -10.92
N LYS A 85 -10.35 7.52 -11.84
CA LYS A 85 -11.11 6.31 -11.56
C LYS A 85 -11.05 5.35 -12.74
N ILE A 86 -10.95 4.06 -12.47
CA ILE A 86 -11.01 3.00 -13.49
C ILE A 86 -11.89 1.83 -13.03
N PRO A 87 -12.57 1.11 -13.96
CA PRO A 87 -13.13 -0.19 -13.64
C PRO A 87 -12.01 -1.21 -13.45
N VAL A 88 -12.22 -2.18 -12.57
CA VAL A 88 -11.26 -3.26 -12.28
C VAL A 88 -11.95 -4.61 -12.18
N ALA A 89 -11.16 -5.69 -12.15
CA ALA A 89 -11.70 -7.02 -11.88
C ALA A 89 -12.40 -7.05 -10.51
N SER A 90 -13.47 -7.85 -10.40
CA SER A 90 -14.20 -7.98 -9.13
C SER A 90 -13.26 -8.51 -8.03
N HIS A 91 -13.50 -8.13 -6.77
CA HIS A 91 -12.69 -8.47 -5.59
C HIS A 91 -11.28 -7.83 -5.57
N HIS A 92 -11.19 -6.55 -5.94
CA HIS A 92 -10.02 -5.72 -5.61
C HIS A 92 -9.97 -5.48 -4.10
N GLY A 93 -9.09 -6.20 -3.41
CA GLY A 93 -8.90 -6.15 -1.97
C GLY A 93 -8.18 -4.90 -1.47
N ASP A 94 -7.70 -4.94 -0.23
CA ASP A 94 -6.87 -3.88 0.34
C ASP A 94 -5.53 -3.76 -0.38
N LEU A 95 -4.95 -2.55 -0.36
CA LEU A 95 -3.83 -2.17 -1.19
C LEU A 95 -2.74 -1.44 -0.40
N CYS A 96 -1.57 -1.31 -1.01
CA CYS A 96 -0.52 -0.42 -0.51
C CYS A 96 0.16 0.35 -1.64
N PHE A 97 0.75 1.49 -1.27
CA PHE A 97 1.60 2.29 -2.14
C PHE A 97 3.07 1.97 -1.89
N ALA A 98 3.85 1.80 -2.97
CA ALA A 98 5.31 1.71 -2.91
C ALA A 98 5.94 2.16 -4.24
N ASP A 99 7.00 2.96 -4.18
CA ASP A 99 7.82 3.36 -5.35
C ASP A 99 6.99 3.82 -6.56
N GLY A 100 6.05 4.74 -6.34
CA GLY A 100 5.19 5.33 -7.37
C GLY A 100 4.13 4.36 -7.92
N LYS A 101 3.89 3.23 -7.27
CA LYS A 101 2.95 2.21 -7.70
C LYS A 101 1.96 1.85 -6.61
N ILE A 102 0.82 1.37 -7.06
CA ILE A 102 -0.26 0.83 -6.25
C ILE A 102 -0.29 -0.67 -6.43
N TYR A 103 -0.17 -1.40 -5.33
CA TYR A 103 -0.20 -2.86 -5.30
C TYR A 103 -1.49 -3.29 -4.60
N VAL A 104 -2.31 -4.08 -5.29
CA VAL A 104 -3.62 -4.51 -4.81
C VAL A 104 -3.67 -6.01 -4.67
N ALA A 105 -4.09 -6.51 -3.50
CA ALA A 105 -4.40 -7.92 -3.31
C ALA A 105 -5.69 -8.26 -4.05
N VAL A 106 -5.68 -9.28 -4.90
CA VAL A 106 -6.83 -9.67 -5.71
C VAL A 106 -7.03 -11.18 -5.61
N ASN A 107 -8.29 -11.61 -5.44
CA ASN A 107 -8.66 -13.01 -5.59
C ASN A 107 -9.78 -13.16 -6.63
N LEU A 108 -9.49 -13.88 -7.71
CA LEU A 108 -10.44 -14.17 -8.79
C LEU A 108 -11.18 -15.50 -8.59
N GLY A 109 -10.78 -16.28 -7.58
CA GLY A 109 -11.36 -17.58 -7.22
C GLY A 109 -12.37 -17.46 -6.09
N GLN A 110 -12.59 -18.55 -5.34
CA GLN A 110 -13.46 -18.53 -4.18
C GLN A 110 -12.70 -18.10 -2.92
N PHE A 111 -13.03 -16.90 -2.43
CA PHE A 111 -12.49 -16.38 -1.18
C PHE A 111 -12.99 -17.18 0.03
N ASN A 112 -12.15 -17.31 1.05
CA ASN A 112 -12.48 -17.93 2.33
C ASN A 112 -12.94 -19.39 2.22
N LYS A 113 -12.24 -20.16 1.39
CA LYS A 113 -12.45 -21.62 1.23
C LYS A 113 -11.19 -22.37 1.61
N PRO A 114 -11.29 -23.70 1.89
CA PRO A 114 -10.12 -24.56 1.99
C PRO A 114 -9.21 -24.40 0.76
N ALA A 115 -7.92 -24.71 0.95
CA ALA A 115 -6.90 -24.56 -0.08
C ALA A 115 -7.30 -25.26 -1.39
N GLY A 116 -7.03 -24.61 -2.52
CA GLY A 116 -7.28 -25.14 -3.87
C GLY A 116 -8.42 -24.46 -4.64
N SER A 117 -9.22 -23.59 -4.00
CA SER A 117 -10.30 -22.85 -4.67
C SER A 117 -10.00 -21.37 -4.90
N ALA A 118 -8.92 -20.85 -4.30
CA ALA A 118 -8.47 -19.48 -4.49
C ALA A 118 -7.75 -19.30 -5.84
N ASP A 119 -7.77 -18.08 -6.35
CA ASP A 119 -6.98 -17.65 -7.50
C ASP A 119 -6.42 -16.27 -7.14
N SER A 120 -5.32 -16.29 -6.37
CA SER A 120 -4.74 -15.13 -5.68
C SER A 120 -3.66 -14.45 -6.50
N TRP A 121 -3.68 -13.11 -6.50
CA TRP A 121 -2.80 -12.25 -7.27
C TRP A 121 -2.44 -10.98 -6.50
N VAL A 122 -1.36 -10.35 -6.93
CA VAL A 122 -1.08 -8.92 -6.71
C VAL A 122 -1.14 -8.22 -8.05
N TYR A 123 -2.02 -7.23 -8.17
CA TYR A 123 -2.10 -6.36 -9.34
C TYR A 123 -1.30 -5.10 -9.09
N VAL A 124 -0.52 -4.66 -10.08
CA VAL A 124 0.36 -3.49 -9.96
C VAL A 124 -0.14 -2.40 -10.90
N TYR A 125 -0.37 -1.22 -10.37
CA TYR A 125 -0.80 -0.05 -11.10
C TYR A 125 0.21 1.09 -10.95
N ASP A 126 0.34 1.88 -12.00
CA ASP A 126 1.00 3.19 -11.93
C ASP A 126 0.14 4.13 -11.06
N ALA A 127 0.73 4.71 -10.01
CA ALA A 127 -0.03 5.49 -9.03
C ALA A 127 -0.55 6.83 -9.61
N GLU A 128 0.12 7.38 -10.63
CA GLU A 128 -0.30 8.63 -11.26
C GLU A 128 -1.50 8.40 -12.19
N THR A 129 -1.39 7.40 -13.06
CA THR A 129 -2.31 7.19 -14.19
C THR A 129 -3.38 6.13 -13.93
N LEU A 130 -3.20 5.31 -12.89
CA LEU A 130 -3.92 4.04 -12.64
C LEU A 130 -3.81 3.05 -13.81
N LYS A 131 -2.80 3.18 -14.67
CA LYS A 131 -2.55 2.18 -15.71
C LYS A 131 -2.03 0.91 -15.06
N GLU A 132 -2.66 -0.22 -15.36
CA GLU A 132 -2.14 -1.53 -14.95
C GLU A 132 -0.76 -1.77 -15.59
N LEU A 133 0.22 -2.12 -14.77
CA LEU A 133 1.60 -2.36 -15.16
C LEU A 133 1.94 -3.84 -15.17
N ASP A 134 1.42 -4.61 -14.19
CA ASP A 134 1.73 -6.03 -14.04
C ASP A 134 0.67 -6.78 -13.21
N ARG A 135 0.72 -8.11 -13.26
CA ARG A 135 -0.02 -9.04 -12.39
C ARG A 135 0.89 -10.18 -11.99
N VAL A 136 1.08 -10.36 -10.69
CA VAL A 136 1.90 -11.44 -10.13
C VAL A 136 1.01 -12.42 -9.39
N ALA A 137 1.04 -13.70 -9.78
CA ALA A 137 0.31 -14.74 -9.08
C ALA A 137 0.91 -14.96 -7.68
N THR A 138 0.04 -15.12 -6.67
CA THR A 138 0.41 -15.39 -5.28
C THR A 138 -0.24 -16.69 -4.79
N PRO A 139 0.09 -17.84 -5.40
CA PRO A 139 -0.59 -19.11 -5.13
C PRO A 139 -0.42 -19.60 -3.69
N GLU A 140 0.55 -19.06 -2.95
CA GLU A 140 0.77 -19.37 -1.54
C GLU A 140 -0.36 -18.84 -0.66
N VAL A 141 -1.09 -17.80 -1.10
CA VAL A 141 -2.26 -17.25 -0.40
C VAL A 141 -3.49 -18.10 -0.69
N VAL A 142 -3.46 -19.32 -0.15
CA VAL A 142 -4.34 -20.44 -0.54
C VAL A 142 -5.82 -20.27 -0.23
N HIS A 143 -6.18 -19.29 0.62
CA HIS A 143 -7.57 -19.01 1.02
C HIS A 143 -8.15 -17.75 0.36
N GLY A 144 -7.42 -17.18 -0.60
CA GLY A 144 -7.78 -15.96 -1.32
C GLY A 144 -7.10 -14.73 -0.72
N ALA A 145 -6.34 -14.00 -1.54
CA ALA A 145 -5.77 -12.71 -1.17
C ALA A 145 -6.87 -11.67 -0.94
N GLY A 146 -6.88 -11.08 0.25
CA GLY A 146 -7.85 -10.09 0.70
C GLY A 146 -7.23 -8.72 0.90
N GLY A 147 -6.01 -8.65 1.39
CA GLY A 147 -5.31 -7.38 1.61
C GLY A 147 -3.81 -7.50 1.53
N MET A 148 -3.12 -6.37 1.49
CA MET A 148 -1.67 -6.35 1.52
C MET A 148 -1.08 -5.07 2.09
N SER A 149 0.17 -5.16 2.52
CA SER A 149 0.97 -4.03 2.96
C SER A 149 2.41 -4.13 2.47
N VAL A 150 3.17 -3.05 2.66
CA VAL A 150 4.59 -2.97 2.36
C VAL A 150 5.35 -2.50 3.60
N ARG A 151 6.54 -3.08 3.83
CA ARG A 151 7.48 -2.65 4.86
C ARG A 151 8.89 -3.01 4.43
N ASP A 152 9.83 -2.08 4.57
CA ASP A 152 11.27 -2.32 4.34
C ASP A 152 11.59 -3.00 2.98
N GLY A 153 10.87 -2.59 1.93
CA GLY A 153 11.01 -3.13 0.57
C GLY A 153 10.46 -4.55 0.37
N ARG A 154 9.66 -5.06 1.32
CA ARG A 154 8.99 -6.36 1.26
C ARG A 154 7.48 -6.18 1.26
N PHE A 155 6.79 -7.11 0.61
CA PHE A 155 5.33 -7.13 0.55
C PHE A 155 4.76 -8.22 1.44
N TYR A 156 3.63 -7.94 2.05
CA TYR A 156 2.96 -8.82 3.00
C TYR A 156 1.51 -8.97 2.56
N VAL A 157 1.14 -10.15 2.07
CA VAL A 157 -0.23 -10.44 1.61
C VAL A 157 -0.97 -11.22 2.69
N VAL A 158 -2.23 -10.88 2.92
CA VAL A 158 -3.14 -11.48 3.89
C VAL A 158 -4.46 -11.81 3.23
N GLY A 159 -5.34 -12.57 3.89
CA GLY A 159 -6.64 -12.89 3.30
C GLY A 159 -7.46 -13.89 4.08
N GLY A 160 -8.17 -14.74 3.34
CA GLY A 160 -9.23 -15.61 3.85
C GLY A 160 -8.78 -16.57 4.96
N LEU A 161 -9.72 -16.91 5.84
CA LEU A 161 -9.55 -17.89 6.91
C LEU A 161 -10.81 -18.76 7.04
N PRO A 162 -10.84 -19.96 6.41
CA PRO A 162 -12.00 -20.82 6.49
C PRO A 162 -12.26 -21.30 7.94
N PRO A 163 -13.51 -21.64 8.32
CA PRO A 163 -13.90 -21.93 9.70
C PRO A 163 -13.13 -23.05 10.41
N GLU A 164 -12.46 -23.93 9.67
CA GLU A 164 -11.68 -25.04 10.21
C GLU A 164 -10.21 -24.67 10.52
N VAL A 165 -9.81 -23.42 10.25
CA VAL A 165 -8.44 -22.94 10.46
C VAL A 165 -8.43 -21.91 11.60
N GLU A 166 -7.60 -22.17 12.60
CA GLU A 166 -7.55 -21.41 13.86
C GLU A 166 -6.37 -20.41 13.93
N GLU A 167 -5.76 -20.08 12.81
CA GLU A 167 -4.63 -19.14 12.78
C GLU A 167 -4.60 -18.35 11.47
N ASN A 168 -4.39 -17.05 11.57
CA ASN A 168 -4.19 -16.21 10.40
C ASN A 168 -2.77 -16.32 9.87
N TYR A 169 -2.62 -16.12 8.57
CA TYR A 169 -1.33 -16.18 7.88
C TYR A 169 -0.98 -14.84 7.25
N VAL A 170 0.30 -14.50 7.29
CA VAL A 170 0.89 -13.41 6.51
C VAL A 170 1.91 -13.99 5.55
N TYR A 171 1.75 -13.74 4.27
CA TYR A 171 2.63 -14.25 3.22
C TYR A 171 3.59 -13.15 2.81
N GLU A 172 4.87 -13.36 3.10
CA GLU A 172 5.93 -12.39 2.84
C GLU A 172 6.55 -12.65 1.47
N TYR A 173 6.74 -11.57 0.71
CA TYR A 173 7.36 -11.54 -0.60
C TYR A 173 8.49 -10.50 -0.62
N ASP A 174 9.51 -10.72 -1.45
CA ASP A 174 10.55 -9.72 -1.69
C ASP A 174 10.03 -8.54 -2.54
N GLY A 175 10.87 -7.53 -2.79
CA GLY A 175 10.50 -6.36 -3.59
C GLY A 175 10.14 -6.65 -5.05
N ASN A 176 10.40 -7.87 -5.55
CA ASN A 176 9.99 -8.34 -6.87
C ASN A 176 8.78 -9.27 -6.80
N LEU A 177 8.05 -9.27 -5.67
CA LEU A 177 6.91 -10.14 -5.40
C LEU A 177 7.25 -11.64 -5.51
N LYS A 178 8.48 -12.04 -5.18
CA LYS A 178 8.84 -13.46 -5.05
C LYS A 178 8.58 -13.92 -3.63
N PHE A 179 7.84 -15.01 -3.49
CA PHE A 179 7.50 -15.57 -2.20
C PHE A 179 8.76 -15.89 -1.39
N SER A 180 8.79 -15.42 -0.15
CA SER A 180 9.88 -15.65 0.80
C SER A 180 9.47 -16.68 1.85
N ARG A 181 8.38 -16.44 2.58
CA ARG A 181 7.90 -17.32 3.64
C ARG A 181 6.47 -16.97 4.05
N ARG A 182 5.85 -17.92 4.76
CA ARG A 182 4.58 -17.71 5.45
C ARG A 182 4.82 -17.55 6.95
N HIS A 183 4.23 -16.52 7.53
CA HIS A 183 4.15 -16.30 8.97
C HIS A 183 2.81 -16.78 9.51
N VAL A 184 2.81 -17.16 10.78
CA VAL A 184 1.62 -17.61 11.50
C VAL A 184 1.36 -16.64 12.63
N ILE A 185 0.15 -16.10 12.70
CA ILE A 185 -0.35 -15.33 13.82
C ILE A 185 -1.25 -16.25 14.64
N ASP A 186 -0.87 -16.57 15.88
CA ASP A 186 -1.69 -17.35 16.84
C ASP A 186 -2.89 -16.54 17.35
N SER A 187 -3.74 -16.15 16.41
CA SER A 187 -4.87 -15.24 16.57
C SER A 187 -6.15 -15.94 17.02
N LYS A 188 -6.17 -17.28 16.95
CA LYS A 188 -7.40 -18.08 16.88
C LYS A 188 -8.21 -17.72 15.63
N TYR A 189 -9.35 -18.37 15.44
CA TYR A 189 -10.24 -18.02 14.35
C TYR A 189 -10.68 -16.54 14.37
N THR A 190 -10.70 -15.95 13.17
CA THR A 190 -11.31 -14.66 12.83
C THR A 190 -12.26 -14.88 11.66
N LEU A 191 -13.48 -14.33 11.71
CA LEU A 191 -14.49 -14.59 10.68
C LEU A 191 -13.99 -14.13 9.30
N MET A 192 -13.78 -15.07 8.37
CA MET A 192 -13.29 -14.80 7.01
C MET A 192 -11.86 -14.23 6.90
N GLY A 193 -11.11 -14.18 7.99
CA GLY A 193 -9.70 -13.76 7.99
C GLY A 193 -9.47 -12.25 7.99
N ILE A 194 -8.23 -11.87 7.67
CA ILE A 194 -7.75 -10.49 7.65
C ILE A 194 -8.03 -9.88 6.28
N GLN A 195 -8.62 -8.68 6.27
CA GLN A 195 -8.91 -7.92 5.06
C GLN A 195 -7.95 -6.73 4.88
N SER A 196 -7.55 -6.06 5.96
CA SER A 196 -6.66 -4.89 5.88
C SER A 196 -5.40 -5.06 6.73
N ALA A 197 -4.29 -4.47 6.28
CA ALA A 197 -3.01 -4.57 6.97
C ALA A 197 -2.17 -3.30 6.83
N ASN A 198 -1.69 -2.76 7.94
CA ASN A 198 -0.74 -1.66 7.94
C ASN A 198 0.30 -1.82 9.04
N TYR A 199 1.56 -1.57 8.68
CA TYR A 199 2.65 -1.47 9.64
C TYR A 199 2.84 -0.02 10.05
N HIS A 200 2.64 0.29 11.33
CA HIS A 200 2.76 1.65 11.85
C HIS A 200 3.08 1.64 13.34
N ASP A 201 3.86 2.62 13.78
CA ASP A 201 4.31 2.75 15.18
C ASP A 201 4.94 1.48 15.76
N GLY A 202 5.76 0.79 14.95
CA GLY A 202 6.48 -0.41 15.39
C GLY A 202 5.62 -1.67 15.49
N CYS A 203 4.40 -1.67 14.94
CA CYS A 203 3.45 -2.77 15.07
C CYS A 203 2.69 -3.01 13.77
N TRP A 204 2.21 -4.23 13.59
CA TRP A 204 1.21 -4.53 12.57
C TRP A 204 -0.20 -4.37 13.14
N TRP A 205 -1.07 -3.75 12.34
CA TRP A 205 -2.48 -3.55 12.61
C TRP A 205 -3.30 -4.27 11.53
N PHE A 206 -4.16 -5.19 11.94
CA PHE A 206 -4.92 -6.05 11.05
C PHE A 206 -6.43 -5.91 11.28
N GLY A 207 -7.15 -5.44 10.25
CA GLY A 207 -8.59 -5.41 10.26
C GLY A 207 -9.17 -6.73 9.77
N CYS A 208 -9.95 -7.39 10.62
CA CYS A 208 -10.57 -8.68 10.32
C CYS A 208 -12.05 -8.48 9.95
N TYR A 209 -12.53 -9.25 8.99
CA TYR A 209 -13.96 -9.33 8.74
C TYR A 209 -14.72 -9.84 9.98
N GLY A 210 -16.00 -9.47 10.10
CA GLY A 210 -16.79 -9.95 11.22
C GLY A 210 -18.10 -9.21 11.47
N LYS A 211 -18.96 -9.85 12.26
CA LYS A 211 -20.07 -9.20 12.99
C LYS A 211 -20.13 -9.83 14.39
N PRO A 212 -19.39 -9.30 15.38
CA PRO A 212 -18.60 -8.06 15.32
C PRO A 212 -17.32 -8.22 14.49
N ALA A 213 -16.90 -7.14 13.82
CA ALA A 213 -15.57 -7.04 13.22
C ALA A 213 -14.52 -6.83 14.32
N GLU A 214 -13.29 -7.23 14.04
CA GLU A 214 -12.21 -7.26 15.03
C GLU A 214 -10.92 -6.65 14.48
N LEU A 215 -10.14 -6.09 15.40
CA LEU A 215 -8.79 -5.61 15.18
C LEU A 215 -7.84 -6.58 15.89
N ILE A 216 -6.80 -7.01 15.19
CA ILE A 216 -5.67 -7.71 15.78
C ILE A 216 -4.41 -6.86 15.62
N LYS A 217 -3.57 -6.86 16.65
CA LYS A 217 -2.26 -6.19 16.64
C LYS A 217 -1.16 -7.20 16.92
N THR A 218 -0.06 -7.11 16.18
CA THR A 218 1.15 -7.90 16.43
C THR A 218 2.40 -7.04 16.47
N ASP A 219 3.48 -7.60 17.00
CA ASP A 219 4.83 -7.04 16.84
C ASP A 219 5.40 -7.35 15.45
N ASP A 220 6.67 -7.00 15.25
CA ASP A 220 7.44 -7.20 14.02
C ASP A 220 7.56 -8.65 13.57
N ASP A 221 7.53 -9.58 14.52
CA ASP A 221 7.65 -11.03 14.31
C ASP A 221 6.28 -11.73 14.30
N PHE A 222 5.21 -10.96 14.10
CA PHE A 222 3.83 -11.43 14.04
C PHE A 222 3.32 -12.10 15.32
N GLN A 223 3.95 -11.80 16.47
CA GLN A 223 3.46 -12.26 17.77
C GLN A 223 2.30 -11.39 18.24
N MET A 224 1.24 -12.02 18.76
CA MET A 224 0.05 -11.34 19.22
C MET A 224 0.34 -10.34 20.35
N LEU A 225 -0.02 -9.08 20.13
CA LEU A 225 0.00 -8.02 21.15
C LEU A 225 -1.41 -7.72 21.69
N GLY A 226 -2.45 -7.96 20.88
CA GLY A 226 -3.83 -7.88 21.36
C GLY A 226 -4.88 -8.07 20.28
N ARG A 227 -6.13 -8.16 20.73
CA ARG A 227 -7.34 -8.35 19.92
C ARG A 227 -8.49 -7.55 20.53
N TRP A 228 -9.19 -6.78 19.69
CA TRP A 228 -10.27 -5.90 20.14
C TRP A 228 -11.46 -5.94 19.19
N LYS A 229 -12.64 -5.60 19.70
CA LYS A 229 -13.86 -5.40 18.91
C LYS A 229 -13.85 -4.00 18.30
N TYR A 230 -12.98 -3.80 17.32
CA TYR A 230 -12.86 -2.55 16.58
C TYR A 230 -12.85 -2.87 15.08
N ASP A 231 -13.75 -2.25 14.33
CA ASP A 231 -13.82 -2.46 12.89
C ASP A 231 -12.74 -1.61 12.20
N CYS A 232 -11.82 -2.23 11.49
CA CYS A 232 -10.96 -1.57 10.53
C CYS A 232 -10.79 -2.44 9.27
N SER A 233 -11.74 -3.33 9.01
CA SER A 233 -11.62 -4.32 7.92
C SER A 233 -11.64 -3.65 6.54
N LEU A 234 -12.14 -2.42 6.42
CA LEU A 234 -12.19 -1.69 5.14
C LEU A 234 -11.04 -0.71 4.97
N GLY A 235 -9.99 -0.83 5.79
CA GLY A 235 -8.76 -0.05 5.67
C GLY A 235 -8.29 0.50 7.01
N VAL A 236 -6.97 0.49 7.21
CA VAL A 236 -6.26 1.11 8.32
C VAL A 236 -4.97 1.68 7.77
N VAL A 237 -4.68 2.96 8.03
CA VAL A 237 -3.41 3.57 7.64
C VAL A 237 -2.93 4.50 8.74
N GLY A 238 -1.69 4.33 9.18
CA GLY A 238 -1.01 5.29 10.03
C GLY A 238 -0.62 6.55 9.26
N ILE A 239 -0.90 7.72 9.82
CA ILE A 239 -0.55 9.01 9.18
C ILE A 239 0.40 9.86 10.00
N ALA A 240 0.52 9.58 11.30
CA ALA A 240 1.45 10.22 12.24
C ALA A 240 1.53 9.36 13.52
N PRO A 241 2.48 9.61 14.44
CA PRO A 241 2.58 8.84 15.68
C PRO A 241 1.24 8.76 16.44
N GLY A 242 0.75 7.54 16.63
CA GLY A 242 -0.51 7.21 17.29
C GLY A 242 -1.78 7.64 16.56
N LYS A 243 -1.69 8.13 15.31
CA LYS A 243 -2.83 8.64 14.52
C LYS A 243 -3.04 7.81 13.26
N PHE A 244 -4.30 7.48 13.02
CA PHE A 244 -4.72 6.62 11.92
C PHE A 244 -5.91 7.22 11.17
N LEU A 245 -6.03 6.87 9.90
CA LEU A 245 -7.27 6.97 9.15
C LEU A 245 -7.83 5.58 8.92
N ILE A 246 -9.13 5.42 9.19
CA ILE A 246 -9.79 4.12 9.16
C ILE A 246 -10.90 4.13 8.11
N GLY A 247 -10.80 3.19 7.17
CA GLY A 247 -11.74 3.02 6.08
C GLY A 247 -13.11 2.52 6.55
N ARG A 248 -14.15 3.09 5.94
CA ARG A 248 -15.56 2.83 6.22
C ARG A 248 -16.36 3.01 4.94
N ASN A 249 -17.59 2.51 4.94
CA ASN A 249 -18.55 2.91 3.93
C ASN A 249 -20.00 2.93 4.45
N THR A 250 -20.86 3.62 3.70
CA THR A 250 -22.32 3.47 3.81
C THR A 250 -22.87 2.82 2.55
N ARG A 251 -24.13 2.37 2.56
CA ARG A 251 -24.85 1.88 1.37
C ARG A 251 -26.26 2.46 1.31
N ASN A 252 -26.66 2.95 0.14
CA ASN A 252 -28.03 3.31 -0.19
C ASN A 252 -28.44 2.70 -1.56
N GLN A 253 -29.54 3.19 -2.15
CA GLN A 253 -30.02 2.72 -3.45
C GLN A 253 -29.07 3.04 -4.62
N GLU A 254 -28.26 4.09 -4.49
CA GLU A 254 -27.30 4.53 -5.51
C GLU A 254 -25.95 3.81 -5.42
N GLY A 255 -25.70 3.06 -4.34
CA GLY A 255 -24.50 2.28 -4.12
C GLY A 255 -23.80 2.56 -2.79
N HIS A 256 -22.52 2.23 -2.75
CA HIS A 256 -21.65 2.41 -1.60
C HIS A 256 -20.90 3.73 -1.67
N GLU A 257 -20.77 4.43 -0.55
CA GLU A 257 -19.95 5.65 -0.42
C GLU A 257 -18.84 5.36 0.57
N GLY A 258 -17.58 5.44 0.12
CA GLY A 258 -16.40 5.20 0.95
C GLY A 258 -15.95 6.48 1.67
N PHE A 259 -15.45 6.33 2.88
CA PHE A 259 -14.85 7.44 3.63
C PHE A 259 -13.84 6.90 4.64
N VAL A 260 -12.94 7.77 5.08
CA VAL A 260 -12.12 7.55 6.27
C VAL A 260 -12.60 8.37 7.46
N VAL A 261 -12.36 7.87 8.67
CA VAL A 261 -12.49 8.63 9.91
C VAL A 261 -11.16 8.65 10.66
N PRO A 262 -10.86 9.71 11.43
CA PRO A 262 -9.66 9.73 12.23
C PRO A 262 -9.81 8.84 13.46
N ALA A 263 -8.73 8.13 13.80
CA ALA A 263 -8.63 7.32 14.99
C ALA A 263 -7.27 7.50 15.67
N VAL A 264 -7.22 7.21 16.96
CA VAL A 264 -5.98 7.18 17.74
C VAL A 264 -5.76 5.81 18.36
N ALA A 265 -4.50 5.45 18.59
CA ALA A 265 -4.14 4.28 19.40
C ALA A 265 -4.74 4.41 20.81
N ASP A 266 -5.33 3.32 21.30
CA ASP A 266 -5.97 3.26 22.62
C ASP A 266 -5.67 1.89 23.26
N GLU A 267 -5.18 1.88 24.50
CA GLU A 267 -4.82 0.62 25.17
C GLU A 267 -6.01 -0.31 25.41
N LYS A 268 -7.22 0.25 25.59
CA LYS A 268 -8.42 -0.52 25.94
C LYS A 268 -9.14 -1.05 24.73
N SER A 269 -9.17 -0.30 23.63
CA SER A 269 -9.88 -0.66 22.41
C SER A 269 -8.98 -0.95 21.21
N GLY A 270 -7.65 -0.87 21.37
CA GLY A 270 -6.66 -0.96 20.30
C GLY A 270 -6.60 0.35 19.50
N LEU A 271 -7.74 0.72 18.93
CA LEU A 271 -7.98 2.00 18.25
C LEU A 271 -9.28 2.64 18.76
N ARG A 272 -9.37 3.96 18.66
CA ARG A 272 -10.58 4.72 19.01
C ARG A 272 -10.79 5.87 18.04
N ASP A 273 -11.99 5.95 17.47
CA ASP A 273 -12.39 7.07 16.61
C ASP A 273 -12.31 8.39 17.39
N VAL A 274 -11.86 9.45 16.71
CA VAL A 274 -11.85 10.82 17.22
C VAL A 274 -12.57 11.70 16.22
N GLY A 275 -13.62 12.40 16.66
CA GLY A 275 -14.50 13.19 15.78
C GLY A 275 -15.96 12.96 16.08
#